data_AF-A0A522WB87-F1
#
_entry.id   AF-A0A522WB87-F1
#
_cell.length_a   1.000
_cell.length_b   1.000
_cell.length_c   1.000
_cell.angle_alpha   90.00
_cell.angle_beta   90.00
_cell.angle_gamma   90.00
#
_symmetry.space_group_name_H-M   'P 1'
#
loop_
_entity.id
_entity.type
_entity.pdbx_description
1 polymer ?
#
loop_
_entity_poly.entity_id
_entity_poly.type
_entity_poly.pdbx_seq_one_letter_code
_entity_poly.pdbx_strand_id
1 'polypeptide(L)' 'MSGTSLDGVDAALVDFPPVGTPACLATHYQPYPDDLKAEILALHEPGENEIARAVRVANRLAREYA' A
#
# COMPACT_ATOMS: atom_id res chain seq x y z
N MET A 1 4.79 0.86 3.38
CA MET A 1 5.34 1.21 2.04
C MET A 1 4.78 0.19 1.07
N SER A 2 4.35 0.62 -0.11
CA SER A 2 3.96 -0.29 -1.19
C SER A 2 4.63 0.19 -2.46
N GLY A 3 5.43 -0.68 -3.06
CA GLY A 3 6.04 -0.42 -4.36
C GLY A 3 5.02 -0.47 -5.51
N THR A 4 5.48 -0.09 -6.71
CA THR A 4 4.70 -0.19 -7.95
C THR A 4 4.58 -1.62 -8.49
N SER A 5 5.27 -2.59 -7.88
CA SER A 5 5.10 -4.02 -8.18
C SER A 5 3.74 -4.57 -7.71
N LEU A 6 3.05 -3.84 -6.82
CA LEU A 6 1.74 -4.18 -6.26
C LEU A 6 1.73 -5.57 -5.61
N ASP A 7 2.79 -5.90 -4.87
CA ASP A 7 2.88 -7.17 -4.16
C ASP A 7 2.14 -7.11 -2.81
N GLY A 8 2.22 -5.98 -2.12
CA GLY A 8 1.59 -5.79 -0.82
C GLY A 8 2.06 -4.53 -0.08
N VAL A 9 1.82 -4.51 1.22
CA VAL A 9 2.25 -3.47 2.16
C VAL A 9 3.38 -3.98 3.04
N ASP A 10 4.49 -3.27 3.04
CA ASP A 10 5.56 -3.39 4.03
C ASP A 10 5.29 -2.42 5.20
N ALA A 11 5.20 -2.94 6.41
CA ALA A 11 5.10 -2.16 7.65
C ALA A 11 6.32 -2.40 8.54
N ALA A 12 6.84 -1.35 9.18
CA ALA A 12 7.95 -1.42 10.10
C ALA A 12 7.66 -0.60 11.36
N LEU A 13 7.87 -1.20 12.52
CA LEU A 13 7.90 -0.52 13.81
C LEU A 13 9.34 -0.11 14.10
N VAL A 14 9.58 1.20 14.23
CA VAL A 14 10.93 1.75 14.39
C VAL A 14 10.97 2.64 15.63
N ASP A 15 11.95 2.39 16.49
CA ASP A 15 12.31 3.28 17.59
C ASP A 15 13.29 4.34 17.09
N PHE A 16 13.01 5.60 17.42
CA PHE A 16 13.81 6.77 17.04
C PHE A 16 14.32 7.47 18.30
N PRO A 17 15.44 7.01 18.89
CA PRO A 17 15.96 7.62 20.11
C PRO A 17 16.47 9.04 19.83
N PRO A 18 16.43 9.95 20.83
CA PRO A 18 16.95 11.33 20.68
C PRO A 18 18.43 11.40 20.30
N VAL A 19 19.21 10.37 20.68
CA VAL A 19 20.64 10.22 20.35
C VAL A 19 20.87 8.78 19.92
N GLY A 20 21.56 8.59 18.80
CA GLY A 20 21.88 7.27 18.24
C GLY A 20 21.22 6.98 16.90
N THR A 21 21.19 5.71 16.49
CA THR A 21 20.58 5.24 15.24
C THR A 21 19.19 4.69 15.48
N PRO A 22 18.24 4.87 14.55
CA PRO A 22 16.92 4.23 14.64
C PRO A 22 17.05 2.70 14.73
N ALA A 23 16.22 2.07 15.56
CA ALA A 23 16.19 0.62 15.72
C ALA A 23 14.88 0.06 15.16
N CYS A 24 14.97 -0.87 14.20
CA CYS A 24 13.81 -1.60 13.70
C CYS A 24 13.40 -2.67 14.74
N LEU A 25 12.25 -2.48 15.37
CA LEU A 25 11.74 -3.36 16.42
C LEU A 25 10.94 -4.52 15.84
N ALA A 26 10.19 -4.29 14.77
CA ALA A 26 9.39 -5.31 14.10
C ALA A 26 9.12 -4.94 12.64
N THR A 27 8.86 -5.96 11.83
CA THR A 27 8.37 -5.80 10.46
C THR A 27 7.14 -6.66 10.24
N HIS A 28 6.30 -6.26 9.30
CA HIS A 28 5.13 -7.01 8.87
C HIS A 28 4.93 -6.82 7.36
N TYR A 29 4.51 -7.89 6.69
CA TYR A 29 4.16 -7.89 5.28
C TYR A 29 2.72 -8.35 5.11
N GLN A 30 1.92 -7.55 4.42
CA GLN A 30 0.53 -7.84 4.09
C GLN A 30 0.40 -7.93 2.56
N PRO A 31 0.20 -9.13 1.98
CA PRO A 31 0.01 -9.28 0.54
C PRO A 31 -1.31 -8.66 0.09
N TYR A 32 -1.35 -8.05 -1.09
CA TYR A 32 -2.61 -7.59 -1.65
C TYR A 32 -3.48 -8.75 -2.14
N PRO A 33 -4.81 -8.67 -1.96
CA PRO A 33 -5.74 -9.51 -2.70
C PRO A 33 -5.59 -9.33 -4.22
N ASP A 34 -5.67 -10.42 -4.98
CA ASP A 34 -5.49 -10.42 -6.45
C ASP A 34 -6.46 -9.47 -7.17
N ASP A 35 -7.68 -9.33 -6.65
CA ASP A 35 -8.70 -8.46 -7.23
C ASP A 35 -8.38 -6.96 -7.00
N LEU A 36 -7.83 -6.61 -5.84
CA LEU A 36 -7.30 -5.26 -5.60
C LEU A 36 -6.13 -4.94 -6.53
N LYS A 37 -5.23 -5.90 -6.76
CA LYS A 37 -4.11 -5.73 -7.71
C LYS A 37 -4.63 -5.48 -9.13
N ALA A 38 -5.62 -6.25 -9.57
CA ALA A 38 -6.25 -6.06 -10.89
C ALA A 38 -6.94 -4.70 -11.02
N GLU A 39 -7.65 -4.24 -9.98
CA GLU A 39 -8.30 -2.92 -9.96
C GLU A 39 -7.29 -1.77 -10.11
N ILE A 40 -6.14 -1.85 -9.40
CA ILE A 40 -5.08 -0.84 -9.49
C ILE A 40 -4.41 -0.86 -10.86
N LEU A 41 -4.14 -2.05 -11.43
CA LEU A 41 -3.57 -2.17 -12.77
C LEU A 41 -4.50 -1.58 -13.83
N ALA A 42 -5.82 -1.80 -13.71
CA ALA A 42 -6.82 -1.25 -14.63
C ALA A 42 -7.00 0.28 -14.53
N LEU A 43 -6.30 0.98 -13.63
CA LEU A 43 -6.22 2.44 -13.60
C LEU A 43 -5.04 2.98 -14.44
N HIS A 44 -4.16 2.11 -14.93
CA HIS A 44 -3.02 2.48 -15.78
C HIS A 44 -3.35 2.43 -17.28
N GLU A 45 -4.59 2.08 -17.62
CA GLU A 45 -5.12 2.12 -18.98
C GLU A 45 -6.28 3.12 -19.03
N PRO A 46 -6.42 3.90 -20.12
CA PRO A 46 -7.55 4.80 -20.29
C PRO A 46 -8.89 4.07 -20.13
N GLY A 47 -9.78 4.62 -19.31
CA GLY A 47 -11.08 4.00 -19.05
C GLY A 47 -12.17 5.01 -18.71
N GLU A 48 -13.36 4.50 -18.44
CA GLU A 48 -14.46 5.34 -18.00
C GLU A 48 -14.38 5.61 -16.48
N ASN A 49 -14.84 6.80 -16.08
CA ASN A 49 -15.01 7.17 -14.66
C ASN A 49 -13.74 7.01 -13.81
N GLU A 50 -12.57 7.26 -14.39
CA GLU A 50 -11.26 6.99 -13.76
C GLU A 50 -11.11 7.62 -12.39
N ILE A 51 -11.54 8.88 -12.22
CA ILE A 51 -11.48 9.59 -10.93
C ILE A 51 -12.32 8.87 -9.86
N ALA A 52 -13.55 8.49 -10.19
CA ALA A 52 -14.42 7.81 -9.24
C ALA A 52 -13.90 6.39 -8.92
N ARG A 53 -13.34 5.68 -9.90
CA ARG A 53 -12.70 4.38 -9.71
C ARG A 53 -11.47 4.51 -8.81
N ALA A 54 -10.60 5.48 -9.10
CA ALA A 54 -9.39 5.74 -8.33
C ALA A 54 -9.69 6.02 -6.85
N VAL A 55 -10.72 6.83 -6.55
CA VAL A 55 -11.11 7.11 -5.15
C VAL A 55 -11.61 5.84 -4.44
N ARG A 56 -12.39 4.98 -5.11
CA ARG A 56 -12.85 3.71 -4.50
C ARG A 56 -11.71 2.77 -4.22
N VAL A 57 -10.80 2.61 -5.18
CA VAL A 57 -9.59 1.78 -5.04
C VAL A 57 -8.69 2.34 -3.94
N ALA A 58 -8.52 3.66 -3.84
CA ALA A 58 -7.74 4.30 -2.78
C ALA A 58 -8.31 4.03 -1.39
N ASN A 59 -9.62 4.07 -1.21
CA ASN A 59 -10.27 3.71 0.06
C ASN A 59 -10.05 2.24 0.42
N ARG A 60 -10.09 1.34 -0.58
CA ARG A 60 -9.84 -0.08 -0.38
C ARG A 60 -8.38 -0.32 -0.01
N LEU A 61 -7.45 0.32 -0.72
CA LEU A 61 -6.01 0.29 -0.42
C LEU A 61 -5.72 0.77 1.01
N ALA A 62 -6.36 1.86 1.45
CA ALA A 62 -6.19 2.37 2.81
C ALA A 62 -6.58 1.35 3.91
N ARG A 63 -7.46 0.40 3.63
CA ARG A 63 -7.83 -0.67 4.57
C ARG A 63 -6.77 -1.75 4.68
N GLU A 64 -5.99 -2.01 3.63
CA GLU A 64 -4.86 -2.94 3.69
C GLU A 64 -3.67 -2.36 4.50
N TYR A 65 -3.65 -1.04 4.69
CA TYR A 65 -2.66 -0.34 5.51
C TYR A 65 -3.01 -0.24 7.01
N ALA A 66 -4.26 -0.53 7.38
CA ALA A 66 -4.80 -0.31 8.72
C ALA A 66 -4.73 -1.58 9.57
#